data_AF-A0A7X3XIM1-F1
#
_entry.id   AF-A0A7X3XIM1-F1
#
_cell.length_a   1.000
_cell.length_b   1.000
_cell.length_c   1.000
_cell.angle_alpha   90.00
_cell.angle_beta   90.00
_cell.angle_gamma   90.00
#
_symmetry.space_group_name_H-M   'P 1'
#
loop_
_entity.id
_entity.type
_entity.pdbx_description
1 polymer ?
#
loop_
_entity_poly.entity_id
_entity_poly.type
_entity_poly.pdbx_seq_one_letter_code
_entity_poly.pdbx_strand_id
1 'polypeptide(L)'
;MNHRRIQEDLSAYLDNELSPSRHKQIEAHLRTCDECSDMLAVLEKNRQIVANIAHPVPSTLKDGVMAKIHTQFQEDLSAYLDNELAPAMRDRIETHLHACDECSDILVAFRQNRERIKALEHPAPSSIESAVMAKIREQTAKQRIEEPTRTRWIPDIGRWIPDLGNWFSRPVTAAATGILTLVLILGALYFYPTAPQHEETFDFYFGLYTEHLEDNPLKSNVSTPLITTQTEESVVIEAADDLEQILDLYLEDVGN
;
A
#
# COMPACT_ATOMS: atom_id res chain seq x y z
N MET A 1 -14.22 14.55 41.24
CA MET A 1 -13.99 14.62 39.77
C MET A 1 -14.73 15.84 39.24
N ASN A 2 -14.20 16.57 38.25
CA ASN A 2 -14.87 17.77 37.75
C ASN A 2 -16.03 17.38 36.83
N HIS A 3 -17.24 17.72 37.24
CA HIS A 3 -18.50 17.44 36.54
C HIS A 3 -18.46 17.89 35.07
N ARG A 4 -17.92 19.09 34.78
CA ARG A 4 -17.78 19.61 33.42
C ARG A 4 -16.95 18.72 32.49
N ARG A 5 -15.84 18.19 33.03
CA ARG A 5 -14.95 17.30 32.26
C ARG A 5 -15.60 15.95 31.98
N ILE A 6 -16.60 15.54 32.75
CA ILE A 6 -17.36 14.31 32.45
C ILE A 6 -18.32 14.55 31.31
N GLN A 7 -19.03 15.69 31.31
CA GLN A 7 -19.93 16.06 30.21
C GLN A 7 -19.21 16.11 28.85
N GLU A 8 -18.00 16.69 28.82
CA GLU A 8 -17.17 16.76 27.60
C GLU A 8 -16.77 15.37 27.08
N ASP A 9 -16.64 14.37 27.95
CA ASP A 9 -16.21 13.01 27.60
C ASP A 9 -17.37 12.05 27.28
N LEU A 10 -18.64 12.45 27.47
CA LEU A 10 -19.79 11.54 27.28
C LEU A 10 -19.95 11.07 25.83
N SER A 11 -19.60 11.90 24.84
CA SER A 11 -19.64 11.49 23.42
C SER A 11 -18.60 10.40 23.15
N ALA A 12 -17.33 10.66 23.52
CA ALA A 12 -16.25 9.70 23.36
C ALA A 12 -16.48 8.40 24.15
N TYR A 13 -17.18 8.48 25.29
CA TYR A 13 -17.63 7.32 26.05
C TYR A 13 -18.62 6.44 25.25
N LEU A 14 -19.58 7.04 24.54
CA LEU A 14 -20.53 6.30 23.70
C LEU A 14 -19.88 5.65 22.48
N ASP A 15 -18.84 6.28 21.96
CA ASP A 15 -18.10 5.79 20.78
C ASP A 15 -16.99 4.81 21.16
N ASN A 16 -16.82 4.50 22.45
CA ASN A 16 -15.75 3.66 23.02
C ASN A 16 -14.33 4.15 22.69
N GLU A 17 -14.15 5.46 22.55
CA GLU A 17 -12.87 6.10 22.22
C GLU A 17 -12.01 6.41 23.46
N LEU A 18 -12.53 6.11 24.65
CA LEU A 18 -11.85 6.40 25.91
C LEU A 18 -11.02 5.22 26.43
N SER A 19 -9.92 5.54 27.12
CA SER A 19 -9.13 4.52 27.80
C SER A 19 -9.97 3.76 28.86
N PRO A 20 -9.64 2.48 29.16
CA PRO A 20 -10.40 1.68 30.13
C PRO A 20 -10.45 2.31 31.54
N SER A 21 -9.39 3.01 31.95
CA SER A 21 -9.37 3.74 33.22
C SER A 21 -10.33 4.92 33.22
N ARG A 22 -10.53 5.58 32.07
CA ARG A 22 -11.41 6.73 31.94
C ARG A 22 -12.88 6.29 31.89
N HIS A 23 -13.19 5.20 31.19
CA HIS A 23 -14.50 4.55 31.23
C HIS A 23 -14.97 4.28 32.66
N LYS A 24 -14.13 3.61 33.47
CA LYS A 24 -14.45 3.30 34.88
C LYS A 24 -14.72 4.54 35.73
N GLN A 25 -13.98 5.63 35.47
CA GLN A 25 -14.18 6.89 36.19
C GLN A 25 -15.54 7.50 35.84
N ILE A 26 -15.91 7.52 34.55
CA ILE A 26 -17.20 8.03 34.09
C ILE A 26 -18.34 7.18 34.64
N GLU A 27 -18.26 5.85 34.56
CA GLU A 27 -19.25 4.93 35.15
C GLU A 27 -19.47 5.18 36.64
N ALA A 28 -18.38 5.37 37.41
CA ALA A 28 -18.46 5.68 38.82
C ALA A 28 -19.17 7.03 39.08
N HIS A 29 -18.94 8.02 38.20
CA HIS A 29 -19.61 9.32 38.30
C HIS A 29 -21.10 9.24 37.95
N LEU A 30 -21.45 8.54 36.87
CA LEU A 30 -22.84 8.37 36.40
C LEU A 30 -23.75 7.72 37.45
N ARG A 31 -23.20 6.83 38.30
CA ARG A 31 -23.94 6.24 39.44
C ARG A 31 -24.32 7.23 40.54
N THR A 32 -23.72 8.42 40.54
CA THR A 32 -23.84 9.41 41.62
C THR A 32 -24.34 10.78 41.15
N CYS A 33 -24.48 10.98 39.84
CA CYS A 33 -24.81 12.27 39.25
C CYS A 33 -25.91 12.11 38.20
N ASP A 34 -27.14 12.43 38.62
CA ASP A 34 -28.34 12.29 37.79
C ASP A 34 -28.27 13.17 36.53
N GLU A 35 -27.75 14.40 36.63
CA GLU A 35 -27.62 15.30 35.47
C GLU A 35 -26.74 14.71 34.34
N CYS A 36 -25.63 14.07 34.69
CA CYS A 36 -24.75 13.42 33.71
C CYS A 36 -25.40 12.15 33.15
N SER A 37 -26.17 11.42 33.96
CA SER A 37 -26.93 10.26 33.51
C SER A 37 -28.04 10.64 32.53
N ASP A 38 -28.75 11.74 32.80
CA ASP A 38 -29.79 12.27 31.92
C ASP A 38 -29.20 12.76 30.59
N MET A 39 -28.06 13.45 30.63
CA MET A 39 -27.35 13.89 29.43
C MET A 39 -26.91 12.71 28.56
N LEU A 40 -26.38 11.64 29.17
CA LEU A 40 -26.02 10.41 28.46
C LEU A 40 -27.25 9.78 27.78
N ALA A 41 -28.38 9.70 28.49
CA ALA A 41 -29.62 9.16 27.93
C ALA A 41 -30.13 9.97 26.72
N VAL A 42 -29.94 11.29 26.71
CA VAL A 42 -30.25 12.14 25.55
C VAL A 42 -29.33 11.84 24.36
N LEU A 43 -28.02 11.68 24.60
CA LEU A 43 -27.07 11.32 23.54
C LEU A 43 -27.37 9.92 22.96
N GLU A 44 -27.69 8.94 23.80
CA GLU A 44 -28.10 7.59 23.37
C GLU A 44 -29.37 7.65 22.50
N LYS A 45 -30.36 8.44 22.90
CA LYS A 45 -31.58 8.65 22.12
C LYS A 45 -31.29 9.29 20.76
N ASN A 46 -30.42 10.30 20.71
CA ASN A 46 -30.01 10.93 19.45
C ASN A 46 -29.30 9.94 18.53
N ARG A 47 -28.39 9.12 19.08
CA ARG A 47 -27.73 8.04 18.33
C ARG A 47 -28.74 7.07 17.74
N GLN A 48 -29.78 6.72 18.51
CA GLN A 48 -30.82 5.82 18.03
C GLN A 48 -31.67 6.46 16.91
N ILE A 49 -31.96 7.76 16.99
CA ILE A 49 -32.63 8.49 15.91
C ILE A 49 -31.77 8.48 14.63
N VAL A 50 -30.47 8.78 14.74
CA VAL A 50 -29.54 8.76 13.60
C VAL A 50 -29.45 7.36 13.00
N ALA A 51 -29.35 6.32 13.83
CA ALA A 51 -29.31 4.93 13.38
C ALA A 51 -30.61 4.52 12.64
N ASN A 52 -31.75 5.07 13.02
CA ASN A 52 -33.03 4.81 12.34
C ASN A 52 -33.16 5.56 10.99
N ILE A 53 -32.38 6.62 10.78
CA ILE A 53 -32.32 7.35 9.50
C ILE A 53 -31.29 6.70 8.57
N ALA A 54 -30.27 6.02 9.13
CA ALA A 54 -29.32 5.26 8.34
C ALA A 54 -30.05 4.17 7.56
N HIS A 55 -29.97 4.25 6.23
CA HIS A 55 -30.54 3.23 5.36
C HIS A 55 -29.61 2.01 5.37
N PRO A 56 -30.16 0.78 5.34
CA PRO A 56 -29.33 -0.41 5.18
C PRO A 56 -28.52 -0.27 3.90
N VAL A 57 -27.24 -0.58 3.97
CA VAL A 57 -26.35 -0.58 2.80
C VAL A 57 -27.00 -1.47 1.73
N PRO A 58 -27.30 -0.94 0.52
CA PRO A 58 -27.93 -1.73 -0.52
C PRO A 58 -27.06 -2.94 -0.87
N SER A 59 -27.70 -4.10 -1.05
CA SER A 59 -26.98 -5.36 -1.32
C SER A 59 -26.11 -5.26 -2.57
N THR A 60 -26.50 -4.44 -3.55
CA THR A 60 -25.74 -4.17 -4.78
C THR A 60 -24.33 -3.66 -4.50
N LEU A 61 -24.13 -2.86 -3.45
CA LEU A 61 -22.80 -2.40 -3.05
C LEU A 61 -21.96 -3.52 -2.47
N LYS A 62 -22.56 -4.35 -1.61
CA LYS A 62 -21.88 -5.52 -1.05
C LYS A 62 -21.48 -6.49 -2.16
N ASP A 63 -22.40 -6.75 -3.09
CA ASP A 63 -22.19 -7.65 -4.21
C ASP A 63 -21.12 -7.09 -5.17
N GLY A 64 -21.12 -5.78 -5.43
CA GLY A 64 -20.09 -5.10 -6.23
C GLY A 64 -18.71 -5.14 -5.59
N VAL A 65 -18.61 -4.89 -4.29
CA VAL A 65 -17.34 -4.98 -3.55
C VAL A 65 -16.82 -6.41 -3.57
N MET A 66 -17.67 -7.41 -3.32
CA MET A 66 -17.27 -8.82 -3.35
C MET A 66 -16.82 -9.26 -4.74
N ALA A 67 -17.50 -8.80 -5.80
CA ALA A 67 -17.08 -9.07 -7.17
C ALA A 67 -15.68 -8.50 -7.45
N LYS A 68 -15.40 -7.25 -7.04
CA LYS A 68 -14.08 -6.63 -7.22
C LYS A 68 -12.99 -7.38 -6.43
N ILE A 69 -13.28 -7.76 -5.18
CA ILE A 69 -12.39 -8.62 -4.38
C ILE A 69 -12.11 -9.93 -5.14
N HIS A 70 -13.13 -10.61 -5.66
CA HIS A 70 -12.92 -11.86 -6.40
C HIS A 70 -12.04 -11.63 -7.64
N THR A 71 -12.23 -10.55 -8.39
CA THR A 71 -11.39 -10.25 -9.57
C THR A 71 -9.93 -10.03 -9.20
N GLN A 72 -9.65 -9.24 -8.16
CA GLN A 72 -8.28 -8.98 -7.72
C GLN A 72 -7.58 -10.26 -7.25
N PHE A 73 -8.26 -11.07 -6.44
CA PHE A 73 -7.68 -12.32 -5.96
C PHE A 73 -7.46 -13.31 -7.11
N GLN A 74 -8.35 -13.38 -8.10
CA GLN A 74 -8.19 -14.25 -9.28
C GLN A 74 -6.91 -13.94 -10.07
N GLU A 75 -6.56 -12.67 -10.24
CA GLU A 75 -5.30 -12.26 -10.88
C GLU A 75 -4.09 -12.75 -10.09
N ASP A 76 -4.13 -12.58 -8.77
CA ASP A 76 -3.04 -12.97 -7.86
C ASP A 76 -2.92 -14.49 -7.64
N LEU A 77 -3.96 -15.29 -7.92
CA LEU A 77 -3.90 -16.76 -7.77
C LEU A 77 -2.83 -17.39 -8.67
N SER A 78 -2.54 -16.78 -9.82
CA SER A 78 -1.47 -17.24 -10.71
C SER A 78 -0.09 -17.07 -10.06
N ALA A 79 0.21 -15.86 -9.58
CA ALA A 79 1.43 -15.55 -8.83
C ALA A 79 1.54 -16.35 -7.52
N TYR A 80 0.41 -16.65 -6.86
CA TYR A 80 0.36 -17.53 -5.70
C TYR A 80 0.86 -18.94 -6.04
N LEU A 81 0.39 -19.53 -7.16
CA LEU A 81 0.78 -20.87 -7.59
C LEU A 81 2.25 -20.98 -8.00
N ASP A 82 2.83 -19.89 -8.49
CA ASP A 82 4.25 -19.83 -8.88
C ASP A 82 5.15 -19.32 -7.74
N ASN A 83 4.58 -19.11 -6.55
CA ASN A 83 5.29 -18.69 -5.34
C ASN A 83 5.97 -17.31 -5.51
N GLU A 84 5.41 -16.45 -6.36
CA GLU A 84 5.93 -15.11 -6.70
C GLU A 84 5.37 -14.01 -5.80
N LEU A 85 4.35 -14.31 -4.98
CA LEU A 85 3.77 -13.35 -4.05
C LEU A 85 4.62 -13.11 -2.80
N ALA A 86 4.65 -11.84 -2.38
CA ALA A 86 5.19 -11.42 -1.09
C ALA A 86 4.46 -12.10 0.09
N PRO A 87 5.13 -12.33 1.23
CA PRO A 87 4.54 -13.07 2.36
C PRO A 87 3.20 -12.49 2.86
N ALA A 88 3.11 -11.16 3.00
CA ALA A 88 1.89 -10.52 3.47
C ALA A 88 0.71 -10.71 2.52
N MET A 89 0.94 -10.68 1.21
CA MET A 89 -0.11 -10.92 0.22
C MET A 89 -0.55 -12.39 0.22
N ARG A 90 0.42 -13.29 0.40
CA ARG A 90 0.14 -14.73 0.50
C ARG A 90 -0.78 -15.05 1.67
N ASP A 91 -0.49 -14.50 2.86
CA ASP A 91 -1.32 -14.71 4.05
C ASP A 91 -2.76 -14.19 3.85
N ARG A 92 -2.92 -13.06 3.15
CA ARG A 92 -4.24 -12.52 2.77
C ARG A 92 -4.99 -13.47 1.83
N ILE A 93 -4.33 -13.99 0.80
CA ILE A 93 -4.91 -14.97 -0.13
C ILE A 93 -5.31 -16.24 0.58
N GLU A 94 -4.46 -16.78 1.45
CA GLU A 94 -4.78 -17.99 2.22
C GLU A 94 -5.99 -17.76 3.14
N THR A 95 -6.06 -16.61 3.81
CA THR A 95 -7.22 -16.23 4.63
C THR A 95 -8.50 -16.14 3.80
N HIS A 96 -8.45 -15.54 2.61
CA HIS A 96 -9.60 -15.43 1.72
C HIS A 96 -10.02 -16.81 1.17
N LEU A 97 -9.09 -17.64 0.74
CA LEU A 97 -9.35 -19.01 0.26
C LEU A 97 -10.00 -19.89 1.34
N HIS A 98 -9.72 -19.64 2.61
CA HIS A 98 -10.40 -20.31 3.72
C HIS A 98 -11.85 -19.85 3.93
N ALA A 99 -12.19 -18.65 3.48
CA ALA A 99 -13.51 -18.04 3.67
C ALA A 99 -14.39 -18.05 2.39
N CYS A 100 -13.79 -18.27 1.21
CA CYS A 100 -14.45 -18.19 -0.09
C CYS A 100 -14.29 -19.48 -0.90
N ASP A 101 -15.39 -20.24 -1.01
CA ASP A 101 -15.43 -21.50 -1.76
C ASP A 101 -15.18 -21.29 -3.26
N GLU A 102 -15.68 -20.20 -3.85
CA GLU A 102 -15.51 -19.89 -5.28
C GLU A 102 -14.04 -19.72 -5.67
N CYS A 103 -13.28 -18.92 -4.90
CA CYS A 103 -11.85 -18.73 -5.15
C CYS A 103 -11.04 -20.01 -4.89
N SER A 104 -11.46 -20.83 -3.93
CA SER A 104 -10.86 -22.15 -3.69
C SER A 104 -11.06 -23.10 -4.89
N ASP A 105 -12.26 -23.12 -5.47
CA ASP A 105 -12.56 -23.94 -6.66
C ASP A 105 -11.75 -23.50 -7.88
N ILE A 106 -11.59 -22.18 -8.08
CA ILE A 106 -10.73 -21.63 -9.15
C ILE A 106 -9.28 -22.06 -8.96
N LEU A 107 -8.77 -22.00 -7.74
CA LEU A 107 -7.40 -22.45 -7.43
C LEU A 107 -7.22 -23.94 -7.73
N VAL A 108 -8.21 -24.78 -7.41
CA VAL A 108 -8.20 -26.21 -7.77
C VAL A 108 -8.18 -26.39 -9.29
N ALA A 109 -8.99 -25.62 -10.04
CA ALA A 109 -9.02 -25.68 -11.50
C ALA A 109 -7.65 -25.28 -12.12
N PHE A 110 -7.01 -24.23 -11.61
CA PHE A 110 -5.66 -23.85 -12.05
C PHE A 110 -4.61 -24.93 -11.76
N ARG A 111 -4.65 -25.56 -10.58
CA ARG A 111 -3.75 -26.69 -10.27
C ARG A 111 -3.95 -27.85 -11.24
N GLN A 112 -5.20 -28.22 -11.52
CA GLN A 112 -5.50 -29.27 -12.49
C GLN A 112 -5.01 -28.92 -13.90
N ASN A 113 -5.17 -27.67 -14.33
CA ASN A 113 -4.70 -27.21 -15.63
C ASN A 113 -3.17 -27.29 -15.72
N ARG A 114 -2.45 -26.87 -14.67
CA ARG A 114 -0.99 -27.00 -14.59
C ARG A 114 -0.53 -28.45 -14.73
N GLU A 115 -1.20 -29.39 -14.07
CA GLU A 115 -0.86 -30.81 -14.19
C GLU A 115 -1.15 -31.35 -15.60
N ARG A 116 -2.22 -30.89 -16.27
CA ARG A 116 -2.47 -31.23 -17.68
C ARG A 116 -1.39 -30.69 -18.60
N ILE A 117 -0.93 -29.46 -18.39
CA ILE A 117 0.14 -28.85 -19.19
C ILE A 117 1.45 -29.62 -18.99
N LYS A 118 1.81 -29.97 -17.76
CA LYS A 118 2.98 -30.82 -17.47
C LYS A 118 2.90 -32.16 -18.18
N ALA A 119 1.72 -32.77 -18.26
CA ALA A 119 1.54 -34.02 -18.98
C ALA A 119 1.74 -33.89 -20.50
N LEU A 120 1.67 -32.67 -21.06
CA LEU A 120 1.99 -32.36 -22.45
C LEU A 120 3.48 -32.05 -22.66
N GLU A 121 4.28 -31.94 -21.62
CA GLU A 121 5.73 -31.76 -21.78
C GLU A 121 6.33 -33.06 -22.33
N HIS A 122 6.81 -33.00 -23.57
CA HIS A 122 7.55 -34.09 -24.17
C HIS A 122 9.04 -33.78 -24.04
N PRO A 123 9.88 -34.76 -23.64
CA PRO A 123 11.31 -34.55 -23.58
C PRO A 123 11.83 -34.15 -24.97
N ALA A 124 12.70 -33.14 -25.00
CA ALA A 124 13.32 -32.71 -26.25
C ALA A 124 14.03 -33.91 -26.90
N PRO A 125 13.94 -34.08 -28.23
CA PRO A 125 14.66 -35.13 -28.93
C PRO A 125 16.16 -35.07 -28.60
N SER A 126 16.78 -36.22 -28.30
CA SER A 126 18.20 -36.32 -27.95
C SER A 126 19.14 -35.78 -29.04
N SER A 127 18.68 -35.71 -30.29
CA SER A 127 19.39 -35.06 -31.40
C SER A 127 19.56 -33.55 -31.21
N ILE A 128 18.56 -32.87 -30.63
CA ILE A 128 18.63 -31.44 -30.33
C ILE A 128 19.50 -31.22 -29.10
N GLU A 129 19.34 -32.02 -28.05
CA GLU A 129 20.17 -31.94 -26.84
C GLU A 129 21.66 -32.10 -27.19
N SER A 130 22.00 -33.14 -27.95
CA SER A 130 23.38 -33.38 -28.38
C SER A 130 23.92 -32.28 -29.29
N ALA A 131 23.11 -31.76 -30.22
CA ALA A 131 23.50 -30.63 -31.07
C ALA A 131 23.74 -29.34 -30.27
N VAL A 132 22.88 -29.04 -29.30
CA VAL A 132 23.02 -27.88 -28.40
C VAL A 132 24.27 -28.06 -27.52
N MET A 133 24.47 -29.22 -26.91
CA MET A 133 25.64 -29.51 -26.09
C MET A 133 26.94 -29.48 -26.90
N ALA A 134 26.93 -29.90 -28.17
CA ALA A 134 28.08 -29.76 -29.05
C ALA A 134 28.38 -28.28 -29.34
N LYS A 135 27.35 -27.46 -29.59
CA LYS A 135 27.49 -26.03 -29.85
C LYS A 135 27.95 -25.25 -28.62
N ILE A 136 27.45 -25.60 -27.43
CA ILE A 136 27.94 -25.04 -26.15
C ILE A 136 29.42 -25.37 -25.99
N ARG A 137 29.82 -26.63 -26.16
CA ARG A 137 31.24 -27.04 -26.07
C ARG A 137 32.11 -26.28 -27.08
N GLU A 138 31.64 -26.10 -28.31
CA GLU A 138 32.34 -25.34 -29.33
C GLU A 138 32.48 -23.86 -28.95
N GLN A 139 31.43 -23.23 -28.41
CA GLN A 139 31.49 -21.85 -27.93
C GLN A 139 32.42 -21.70 -26.73
N THR A 140 32.36 -22.61 -25.75
CA THR A 140 33.29 -22.60 -24.61
C THR A 140 34.74 -22.83 -25.05
N ALA A 141 34.97 -23.69 -26.05
CA ALA A 141 36.28 -23.91 -26.65
C ALA A 141 36.78 -22.67 -27.40
N LYS A 142 35.93 -22.02 -28.20
CA LYS A 142 36.27 -20.75 -28.89
C LYS A 142 36.55 -19.64 -27.89
N GLN A 143 35.77 -19.51 -26.81
CA GLN A 143 36.05 -18.56 -25.73
C GLN A 143 37.38 -18.86 -25.02
N ARG A 144 37.78 -20.13 -24.86
CA ARG A 144 39.11 -20.50 -24.32
C ARG A 144 40.26 -20.25 -25.29
N ILE A 145 40.00 -20.28 -26.60
CA ILE A 145 41.02 -20.04 -27.64
C ILE A 145 41.14 -18.54 -27.93
N GLU A 146 40.06 -17.78 -27.78
CA GLU A 146 40.00 -16.31 -27.86
C GLU A 146 40.30 -15.62 -26.52
N GLU A 147 40.49 -16.33 -25.41
CA GLU A 147 41.42 -15.85 -24.40
C GLU A 147 42.80 -15.87 -25.06
N PRO A 148 43.33 -14.72 -25.53
CA PRO A 148 44.67 -14.73 -26.07
C PRO A 148 45.53 -15.26 -24.94
N THR A 149 46.46 -16.16 -25.27
CA THR A 149 47.67 -16.35 -24.50
C THR A 149 48.09 -14.99 -23.97
N ARG A 150 47.77 -14.72 -22.71
CA ARG A 150 48.28 -13.57 -21.97
C ARG A 150 49.73 -13.96 -21.75
N THR A 151 50.50 -13.81 -22.81
CA THR A 151 51.93 -13.61 -22.82
C THR A 151 52.19 -12.60 -21.73
N ARG A 152 52.55 -13.11 -20.55
CA ARG A 152 53.41 -12.43 -19.58
C ARG A 152 53.19 -10.92 -19.54
N TRP A 153 51.93 -10.50 -19.39
CA TRP A 153 51.61 -9.11 -19.10
C TRP A 153 51.64 -9.02 -17.59
N ILE A 154 52.88 -9.09 -17.08
CA ILE A 154 53.21 -8.32 -15.89
C ILE A 154 52.80 -6.91 -16.30
N PRO A 155 51.78 -6.29 -15.67
CA PRO A 155 51.54 -4.88 -15.92
C PRO A 155 52.86 -4.17 -15.69
N ASP A 156 53.17 -3.19 -16.51
CA ASP A 156 54.38 -2.38 -16.41
C ASP A 156 54.30 -1.50 -15.14
N ILE A 157 54.28 -2.13 -13.95
CA ILE A 157 54.33 -1.45 -12.65
C ILE A 157 55.70 -0.75 -12.52
N GLY A 158 56.73 -1.24 -13.23
CA GLY A 158 58.07 -0.64 -13.27
C GLY A 158 58.14 0.76 -13.88
N ARG A 159 57.15 1.18 -14.69
CA ARG A 159 57.13 2.52 -15.30
C ARG A 159 56.30 3.55 -14.51
N TRP A 160 55.50 3.12 -13.54
CA TRP A 160 54.74 4.00 -12.63
C TRP A 160 55.31 4.06 -11.19
N ILE A 161 56.28 3.19 -10.84
CA ILE A 161 56.89 3.18 -9.50
C ILE A 161 57.81 4.37 -9.17
N PRO A 162 58.48 5.11 -10.08
CA PRO A 162 59.27 6.26 -9.63
C PRO A 162 58.42 7.45 -9.15
N ASP A 163 57.11 7.50 -9.45
CA ASP A 163 56.24 8.60 -9.00
C ASP A 163 55.44 8.29 -7.72
N LEU A 164 55.17 7.01 -7.41
CA LEU A 164 54.52 6.64 -6.15
C LEU A 164 55.46 6.69 -4.93
N GLY A 165 56.78 6.54 -5.14
CA GLY A 165 57.79 6.70 -4.08
C GLY A 165 57.93 8.13 -3.56
N ASN A 166 57.60 9.13 -4.39
CA ASN A 166 57.54 10.54 -3.99
C ASN A 166 56.19 10.94 -3.36
N TRP A 167 55.17 10.10 -3.47
CA TRP A 167 53.84 10.37 -2.92
C TRP A 167 53.70 9.94 -1.46
N PHE A 168 54.33 8.82 -1.08
CA PHE A 168 54.34 8.32 0.30
C PHE A 168 55.32 9.06 1.23
N SER A 169 56.15 9.96 0.70
CA SER A 169 57.17 10.71 1.45
C SER A 169 56.81 12.19 1.69
N ARG A 170 55.54 12.59 1.50
CA ARG A 170 55.04 13.93 1.90
C ARG A 170 54.00 13.81 3.02
N PRO A 171 54.38 14.01 4.30
CA PRO A 171 53.59 13.58 5.46
C PRO A 171 52.45 14.53 5.87
N VAL A 172 51.93 15.43 5.01
CA VAL A 172 51.02 16.49 5.50
C VAL A 172 49.71 16.66 4.71
N THR A 173 49.54 16.14 3.50
CA THR A 173 48.34 16.48 2.69
C THR A 173 47.30 15.37 2.52
N ALA A 174 47.63 14.11 2.84
CA ALA A 174 46.66 12.99 2.73
C ALA A 174 45.75 12.81 3.96
N ALA A 175 46.14 13.35 5.12
CA ALA A 175 45.29 13.30 6.33
C ALA A 175 44.11 14.30 6.27
N ALA A 176 44.30 15.43 5.58
CA ALA A 176 43.28 16.48 5.51
C ALA A 176 42.06 16.06 4.67
N THR A 177 42.24 15.31 3.60
CA THR A 177 41.13 14.89 2.73
C THR A 177 40.28 13.81 3.39
N GLY A 178 40.89 12.85 4.10
CA GLY A 178 40.17 11.83 4.85
C GLY A 178 39.37 12.39 6.02
N ILE A 179 39.91 13.39 6.73
CA ILE A 179 39.17 14.06 7.81
C ILE A 179 38.04 14.93 7.23
N LEU A 180 38.27 15.62 6.11
CA LEU A 180 37.23 16.43 5.47
C LEU A 180 36.05 15.58 4.97
N THR A 181 36.30 14.43 4.36
CA THR A 181 35.22 13.54 3.90
C THR A 181 34.44 12.96 5.08
N LEU A 182 35.13 12.57 6.16
CA LEU A 182 34.49 12.07 7.37
C LEU A 182 33.66 13.15 8.08
N VAL A 183 34.15 14.39 8.13
CA VAL A 183 33.40 15.55 8.65
C VAL A 183 32.22 15.92 7.76
N LEU A 184 32.32 15.78 6.44
CA LEU A 184 31.19 15.98 5.53
C LEU A 184 30.12 14.90 5.69
N ILE A 185 30.50 13.64 5.90
CA ILE A 185 29.56 12.53 6.14
C ILE A 185 28.87 12.70 7.51
N LEU A 186 29.64 13.01 8.56
CA LEU A 186 29.07 13.28 9.89
C LEU A 186 28.24 14.56 9.90
N GLY A 187 28.65 15.59 9.16
CA GLY A 187 27.88 16.81 8.95
C GLY A 187 26.58 16.51 8.22
N ALA A 188 26.61 15.70 7.16
CA ALA A 188 25.40 15.27 6.47
C ALA A 188 24.47 14.47 7.41
N LEU A 189 24.98 13.56 8.23
CA LEU A 189 24.17 12.80 9.19
C LEU A 189 23.64 13.63 10.37
N TYR A 190 24.33 14.71 10.76
CA TYR A 190 23.93 15.58 11.85
C TYR A 190 22.99 16.73 11.38
N PHE A 191 23.19 17.23 10.16
CA PHE A 191 22.37 18.29 9.53
C PHE A 191 21.24 17.77 8.64
N TYR A 192 21.23 16.48 8.29
CA TYR A 192 20.01 15.75 7.95
C TYR A 192 19.50 15.07 9.22
N PRO A 193 18.85 15.80 10.14
CA PRO A 193 17.91 15.13 11.01
C PRO A 193 16.92 14.42 10.08
N THR A 194 16.50 13.23 10.47
CA THR A 194 15.29 12.58 9.95
C THR A 194 14.12 13.54 10.18
N ALA A 195 13.99 14.53 9.29
CA ALA A 195 12.90 15.46 9.27
C ALA A 195 11.73 14.73 8.58
N PRO A 196 10.53 14.73 9.19
CA PRO A 196 9.36 14.15 8.58
C PRO A 196 8.93 15.04 7.40
N GLN A 197 9.51 14.82 6.21
CA GLN A 197 9.07 15.50 4.97
C GLN A 197 7.78 14.89 4.39
N HIS A 198 6.94 14.31 5.25
CA HIS A 198 5.66 13.71 4.89
C HIS A 198 4.46 14.61 5.25
N GLU A 199 4.64 15.85 5.72
CA GLU A 199 3.50 16.76 5.94
C GLU A 199 3.42 17.87 4.87
N GLU A 200 4.53 18.49 4.45
CA GLU A 200 4.49 19.57 3.45
C GLU A 200 4.20 19.10 2.01
N THR A 201 4.50 17.83 1.68
CA THR A 201 4.12 17.25 0.39
C THR A 201 2.61 17.02 0.28
N PHE A 202 1.93 16.75 1.40
CA PHE A 202 0.47 16.63 1.43
C PHE A 202 -0.22 17.97 1.28
N ASP A 203 0.28 19.05 1.89
CA ASP A 203 -0.31 20.38 1.70
C ASP A 203 -0.16 20.90 0.26
N PHE A 204 0.96 20.59 -0.41
CA PHE A 204 1.13 20.90 -1.84
C PHE A 204 0.24 20.03 -2.74
N TYR A 205 0.08 18.75 -2.39
CA TYR A 205 -0.81 17.83 -3.10
C TYR A 205 -2.28 18.26 -2.95
N PHE A 206 -2.76 18.50 -1.73
CA PHE A 206 -4.12 18.96 -1.48
C PHE A 206 -4.40 20.36 -2.06
N GLY A 207 -3.42 21.27 -2.05
CA GLY A 207 -3.56 22.60 -2.66
C GLY A 207 -3.89 22.54 -4.15
N LEU A 208 -3.23 21.65 -4.90
CA LEU A 208 -3.46 21.47 -6.33
C LEU A 208 -4.82 20.84 -6.67
N TYR A 209 -5.38 19.99 -5.80
CA TYR A 209 -6.70 19.38 -6.02
C TYR A 209 -7.87 20.31 -5.67
N THR A 210 -7.68 21.30 -4.79
CA THR A 210 -8.76 22.24 -4.44
C THR A 210 -9.02 23.31 -5.50
N GLU A 211 -8.04 23.62 -6.37
CA GLU A 211 -8.21 24.60 -7.46
C GLU A 211 -8.97 24.01 -8.67
N HIS A 212 -9.10 22.67 -8.76
CA HIS A 212 -9.89 21.99 -9.80
C HIS A 212 -11.35 21.71 -9.42
N LEU A 213 -11.80 22.16 -8.25
CA LEU A 213 -13.19 22.02 -7.78
C LEU A 213 -14.00 23.33 -7.88
N GLU A 214 -13.67 24.21 -8.84
CA GLU A 214 -14.49 25.41 -9.12
C GLU A 214 -15.85 25.06 -9.75
N ASP A 215 -16.02 23.85 -10.30
CA ASP A 215 -17.30 23.37 -10.87
C ASP A 215 -18.03 22.40 -9.94
N ASN A 216 -18.16 22.74 -8.65
CA ASN A 216 -19.00 21.99 -7.72
C ASN A 216 -20.47 22.43 -7.82
N PRO A 217 -21.40 21.58 -8.32
CA PRO A 217 -22.82 21.93 -8.45
C PRO A 217 -23.55 22.10 -7.09
N LEU A 218 -22.90 21.83 -5.96
CA LEU A 218 -23.52 21.90 -4.63
C LEU A 218 -23.56 23.31 -4.02
N LYS A 219 -22.95 24.33 -4.65
CA LYS A 219 -23.02 25.73 -4.16
C LYS A 219 -24.31 26.49 -4.54
N SER A 220 -25.21 25.90 -5.34
CA SER A 220 -26.37 26.61 -5.89
C SER A 220 -27.64 26.64 -5.03
N ASN A 221 -27.76 25.83 -3.95
CA ASN A 221 -29.07 25.63 -3.29
C ASN A 221 -29.27 26.36 -1.95
N VAL A 222 -28.36 27.23 -1.54
CA VAL A 222 -28.55 28.07 -0.35
C VAL A 222 -28.90 29.50 -0.76
N SER A 223 -30.04 29.69 -1.43
CA SER A 223 -30.81 30.95 -1.43
C SER A 223 -32.02 30.85 -2.38
N THR A 224 -33.12 30.22 -1.97
CA THR A 224 -34.47 30.65 -2.40
C THR A 224 -35.56 29.95 -1.57
N PRO A 225 -36.61 30.67 -1.13
CA PRO A 225 -37.64 30.11 -0.26
C PRO A 225 -38.73 29.35 -1.06
N LEU A 226 -39.27 28.33 -0.41
CA LEU A 226 -40.45 27.52 -0.74
C LEU A 226 -41.49 28.23 -1.64
N ILE A 227 -41.73 27.70 -2.85
CA ILE A 227 -43.06 27.67 -3.49
C ILE A 227 -43.24 26.35 -4.25
N THR A 228 -44.37 25.72 -3.95
CA THR A 228 -45.07 24.54 -4.49
C THR A 228 -45.15 24.46 -6.02
N THR A 229 -44.93 23.28 -6.63
CA THR A 229 -45.91 22.45 -7.39
C THR A 229 -45.23 21.37 -8.24
N GLN A 230 -45.95 20.25 -8.38
CA GLN A 230 -45.66 19.01 -9.12
C GLN A 230 -45.01 19.21 -10.50
N THR A 231 -44.16 18.26 -10.93
CA THR A 231 -44.35 17.43 -12.15
C THR A 231 -43.31 16.31 -12.16
N GLU A 232 -43.77 15.11 -12.46
CA GLU A 232 -42.98 13.88 -12.67
C GLU A 232 -42.02 14.05 -13.85
N GLU A 233 -40.73 13.85 -13.64
CA GLU A 233 -39.82 13.49 -14.73
C GLU A 233 -38.69 12.61 -14.18
N SER A 234 -38.64 11.38 -14.67
CA SER A 234 -37.67 10.37 -14.30
C SER A 234 -36.29 10.73 -14.85
N VAL A 235 -35.41 11.22 -13.98
CA VAL A 235 -33.97 11.31 -14.27
C VAL A 235 -33.35 9.97 -13.91
N VAL A 236 -33.04 9.17 -14.93
CA VAL A 236 -32.15 8.02 -14.82
C VAL A 236 -30.75 8.60 -14.61
N ILE A 237 -30.25 8.54 -13.37
CA ILE A 237 -28.88 8.90 -13.03
C ILE A 237 -28.00 7.68 -13.40
N GLU A 238 -27.10 7.87 -14.36
CA GLU A 238 -25.95 7.01 -14.65
C GLU A 238 -25.03 6.95 -13.41
N ALA A 239 -25.39 6.14 -12.42
CA ALA A 239 -24.66 5.99 -11.15
C ALA A 239 -23.67 4.81 -11.16
N ALA A 240 -23.47 4.15 -12.31
CA ALA A 240 -22.60 2.98 -12.41
C ALA A 240 -21.12 3.37 -12.57
N ASP A 241 -20.83 4.44 -13.31
CA ASP A 241 -19.45 4.87 -13.61
C ASP A 241 -18.75 5.48 -12.38
N ASP A 242 -19.49 6.23 -11.56
CA ASP A 242 -18.94 6.85 -10.35
C ASP A 242 -18.57 5.83 -9.27
N LEU A 243 -19.21 4.65 -9.26
CA LEU A 243 -18.93 3.61 -8.27
C LEU A 243 -17.60 2.90 -8.52
N GLU A 244 -17.27 2.63 -9.79
CA GLU A 244 -15.99 2.01 -10.15
C GLU A 244 -14.83 2.94 -9.80
N GLN A 245 -14.97 4.25 -10.06
CA GLN A 245 -13.97 5.25 -9.70
C GLN A 245 -13.74 5.38 -8.19
N ILE A 246 -14.80 5.34 -7.39
CA ILE A 246 -14.70 5.41 -5.92
C ILE A 246 -14.06 4.14 -5.34
N LEU A 247 -14.36 2.97 -5.90
CA LEU A 247 -13.81 1.69 -5.46
C LEU A 247 -12.32 1.55 -5.82
N ASP A 248 -11.91 2.01 -7.00
CA ASP A 248 -10.50 2.00 -7.41
C ASP A 248 -9.66 2.93 -6.51
N LEU A 249 -10.19 4.12 -6.17
CA LEU A 249 -9.56 5.04 -5.22
C LEU A 249 -9.38 4.45 -3.82
N TYR A 250 -10.35 3.68 -3.32
CA TYR A 250 -10.27 3.07 -1.99
C TYR A 250 -9.38 1.82 -1.94
N LEU A 251 -9.22 1.11 -3.07
CA LEU A 251 -8.40 -0.12 -3.12
C LEU A 251 -6.93 0.16 -3.47
N GLU A 252 -6.62 1.23 -4.20
CA GLU A 252 -5.23 1.67 -4.44
C GLU A 252 -4.52 2.10 -3.15
N ASP A 253 -5.23 2.72 -2.20
CA ASP A 253 -4.63 3.26 -0.97
C ASP A 253 -4.33 2.18 0.10
N VAL A 254 -4.81 0.95 -0.09
CA VAL A 254 -4.56 -0.21 0.81
C VAL A 254 -3.38 -1.07 0.33
N GLY A 255 -2.77 -0.69 -0.80
CA GLY A 255 -1.69 -1.41 -1.49
C GLY A 255 -0.26 -0.93 -1.22
N ASN A 256 -0.05 0.16 -0.48
CA ASN A 256 1.28 0.71 -0.16
C ASN A 256 1.73 0.45 1.28
#